data_AF-A0AAP6XMT7-F1
#
_entry.id   AF-A0AAP6XMT7-F1
#
_cell.length_a   1.000
_cell.length_b   1.000
_cell.length_c   1.000
_cell.angle_alpha   90.00
_cell.angle_beta   90.00
_cell.angle_gamma   90.00
#
_symmetry.space_group_name_H-M   'P 1'
#
loop_
_entity.id
_entity.type
_entity.pdbx_description
1 polymer ?
#
loop_
_entity_poly.entity_id
_entity_poly.type
_entity_poly.pdbx_seq_one_letter_code
_entity_poly.pdbx_strand_id
1 'polypeptide(L)'
;MRIDLMPRASPMDIDVWEREFGDQVVQLIARAQAENAALVDKTMNLELMANGWQDSPIGMLNSDAFAGYMPDGDPLEIIPRAVAKRVRERLALYEEPTPQEYRQAWEAGGMLLATITQTALIDTQRMAKAVAGLMRPKTLYVRMSNPPCCARCAILAGKRGYWDKPFLRHPGCDCTQVAVPDDGSIRFEGPGFDVQAYWDSLNAADQDKVFTKSGAAAIRAGADINQVVNSRLGMSAAGQSSTTIGTTSRSKTMRYYYGRPKGSVKGMPRVQRLSVPEIISRTQGDQQHRVELLYKHGYIRSVRPGVLPEKVRDLVADPARARHQALFEEFSKIAPSIDPTLPVEHITKRKPAKITNSGHIRVRGGHAYSQLSPIREEIQAIRQTHPQAPLAAEKTFFPDQNDSELIEWLSTVRSDGFSDPTYLERSKFGGWNVQKSAVDRNGNRILVEIGIGPAGDDADFEWQLTTVFPRYGDKVLALDKSGEVIEKPWRGGGS
;
A
#
# COMPACT_ATOMS: atom_id res chain seq x y z
N MET A 1 -27.77 -5.57 7.90
CA MET A 1 -27.69 -6.80 7.09
C MET A 1 -27.13 -8.01 7.83
N ARG A 2 -25.80 -8.20 7.96
CA ARG A 2 -25.27 -9.47 8.54
C ARG A 2 -25.65 -9.70 10.00
N ILE A 3 -25.87 -8.63 10.76
CA ILE A 3 -26.30 -8.72 12.16
C ILE A 3 -27.81 -9.01 12.26
N ASP A 4 -28.60 -8.39 11.38
CA ASP A 4 -30.06 -8.30 11.52
C ASP A 4 -30.81 -9.35 10.69
N LEU A 5 -30.27 -9.72 9.52
CA LEU A 5 -30.91 -10.64 8.56
C LEU A 5 -30.27 -12.04 8.57
N MET A 6 -28.99 -12.16 8.91
CA MET A 6 -28.29 -13.46 8.93
C MET A 6 -27.30 -13.55 10.12
N PRO A 7 -27.78 -13.38 11.37
CA PRO A 7 -26.95 -13.34 12.57
C PRO A 7 -26.09 -14.59 12.74
N ARG A 8 -24.78 -14.42 12.97
CA ARG A 8 -23.83 -15.52 13.23
C ARG A 8 -24.25 -16.43 14.40
N ALA A 9 -24.81 -15.84 15.46
CA ALA A 9 -25.12 -16.54 16.70
C ALA A 9 -26.43 -17.35 16.65
N SER A 10 -27.29 -17.07 15.66
CA SER A 10 -28.62 -17.67 15.55
C SER A 10 -28.83 -18.24 14.14
N PRO A 11 -28.26 -19.42 13.83
CA PRO A 11 -28.62 -20.16 12.62
C PRO A 11 -30.11 -20.50 12.62
N MET A 12 -30.71 -20.47 11.45
CA MET A 12 -32.07 -20.97 11.20
C MET A 12 -32.04 -21.89 9.97
N ASP A 13 -33.17 -22.52 9.69
CA ASP A 13 -33.38 -23.22 8.42
C ASP A 13 -33.16 -22.26 7.25
N ILE A 14 -32.38 -22.71 6.25
CA ILE A 14 -31.97 -21.83 5.15
C ILE A 14 -33.07 -21.60 4.10
N ASP A 15 -34.00 -22.54 3.95
CA ASP A 15 -35.13 -22.43 3.03
C ASP A 15 -36.21 -21.52 3.64
N VAL A 16 -36.35 -21.53 4.97
CA VAL A 16 -37.07 -20.51 5.73
C VAL A 16 -36.42 -19.14 5.55
N TRP A 17 -35.11 -19.04 5.75
CA TRP A 17 -34.38 -17.77 5.60
C TRP A 17 -34.52 -17.16 4.20
N GLU A 18 -34.35 -17.97 3.14
CA GLU A 18 -34.44 -17.49 1.75
C GLU A 18 -35.82 -16.92 1.45
N ARG A 19 -36.88 -17.58 1.95
CA ARG A 19 -38.27 -17.16 1.76
C ARG A 19 -38.64 -15.91 2.56
N GLU A 20 -38.17 -15.78 3.79
CA GLU A 20 -38.60 -14.71 4.71
C GLU A 20 -37.75 -13.43 4.59
N PHE A 21 -36.47 -13.56 4.27
CA PHE A 21 -35.54 -12.41 4.20
C PHE A 21 -35.05 -12.09 2.78
N GLY A 22 -35.35 -12.92 1.77
CA GLY A 22 -34.86 -12.75 0.40
C GLY A 22 -35.20 -11.39 -0.21
N ASP A 23 -36.47 -11.01 -0.21
CA ASP A 23 -36.93 -9.72 -0.74
C ASP A 23 -36.37 -8.54 0.06
N GLN A 24 -36.25 -8.68 1.38
CA GLN A 24 -35.68 -7.64 2.24
C GLN A 24 -34.18 -7.42 1.96
N VAL A 25 -33.43 -8.50 1.68
CA VAL A 25 -32.03 -8.41 1.23
C VAL A 25 -31.95 -7.64 -0.09
N VAL A 26 -32.79 -7.96 -1.07
CA VAL A 26 -32.83 -7.28 -2.38
C VAL A 26 -33.12 -5.79 -2.23
N GLN A 27 -34.20 -5.44 -1.52
CA GLN A 27 -34.61 -4.03 -1.30
C GLN A 27 -33.52 -3.21 -0.60
N LEU A 28 -32.88 -3.77 0.43
CA LEU A 28 -31.83 -3.08 1.18
C LEU A 28 -30.55 -2.89 0.36
N ILE A 29 -30.18 -3.85 -0.51
CA ILE A 29 -29.04 -3.67 -1.42
C ILE A 29 -29.36 -2.62 -2.49
N ALA A 30 -30.53 -2.70 -3.14
CA ALA A 30 -30.94 -1.73 -4.15
C ALA A 30 -30.98 -0.29 -3.58
N ARG A 31 -31.55 -0.11 -2.39
CA ARG A 31 -31.54 1.18 -1.69
C ARG A 31 -30.13 1.67 -1.40
N ALA A 32 -29.28 0.82 -0.84
CA ALA A 32 -27.89 1.18 -0.55
C ALA A 32 -27.06 1.46 -1.82
N GLN A 33 -27.40 0.86 -2.96
CA GLN A 33 -26.81 1.19 -4.26
C GLN A 33 -27.18 2.61 -4.70
N ALA A 34 -28.47 2.97 -4.67
CA ALA A 34 -28.92 4.32 -5.01
C ALA A 34 -28.33 5.38 -4.07
N GLU A 35 -28.36 5.16 -2.75
CA GLU A 35 -27.78 6.06 -1.75
C GLU A 35 -26.26 6.25 -1.97
N ASN A 36 -25.51 5.18 -2.28
CA ASN A 36 -24.07 5.26 -2.55
C ASN A 36 -23.77 5.96 -3.89
N ALA A 37 -24.58 5.76 -4.93
CA ALA A 37 -24.47 6.45 -6.21
C ALA A 37 -24.75 7.97 -6.06
N ALA A 38 -25.74 8.36 -5.26
CA ALA A 38 -26.08 9.76 -5.01
C ALA A 38 -24.95 10.57 -4.36
N LEU A 39 -24.08 9.92 -3.57
CA LEU A 39 -22.92 10.56 -2.96
C LEU A 39 -21.78 10.86 -3.95
N VAL A 40 -21.77 10.23 -5.13
CA VAL A 40 -20.64 10.30 -6.07
C VAL A 40 -20.41 11.70 -6.60
N ASP A 41 -21.45 12.41 -7.07
CA ASP A 41 -21.23 13.71 -7.69
C ASP A 41 -20.68 14.74 -6.68
N LYS A 42 -21.25 14.76 -5.47
CA LYS A 42 -20.80 15.58 -4.34
C LYS A 42 -19.35 15.25 -3.95
N THR A 43 -19.02 13.97 -3.78
CA THR A 43 -17.65 13.56 -3.39
C THR A 43 -16.63 13.83 -4.49
N MET A 44 -16.99 13.64 -5.75
CA MET A 44 -16.12 13.95 -6.90
C MET A 44 -15.86 15.46 -7.04
N ASN A 45 -16.85 16.31 -6.78
CA ASN A 45 -16.64 17.77 -6.71
C ASN A 45 -15.67 18.14 -5.58
N LEU A 46 -15.82 17.53 -4.39
CA LEU A 46 -14.89 17.74 -3.27
C LEU A 46 -13.47 17.24 -3.59
N GLU A 47 -13.32 16.09 -4.25
CA GLU A 47 -12.03 15.57 -4.74
C GLU A 47 -11.36 16.56 -5.71
N LEU A 48 -12.11 17.08 -6.69
CA LEU A 48 -11.57 18.05 -7.66
C LEU A 48 -11.20 19.39 -6.99
N MET A 49 -12.07 19.92 -6.12
CA MET A 49 -11.81 21.15 -5.37
C MET A 49 -10.56 21.03 -4.48
N ALA A 50 -10.38 19.88 -3.81
CA ALA A 50 -9.18 19.62 -3.00
C ALA A 50 -7.90 19.53 -3.83
N ASN A 51 -8.00 19.18 -5.12
CA ASN A 51 -6.91 19.23 -6.08
C ASN A 51 -6.74 20.61 -6.76
N GLY A 52 -7.48 21.64 -6.34
CA GLY A 52 -7.40 22.98 -6.92
C GLY A 52 -8.14 23.14 -8.26
N TRP A 53 -9.04 22.22 -8.60
CA TRP A 53 -9.81 22.23 -9.85
C TRP A 53 -11.30 22.43 -9.60
N GLN A 54 -11.94 23.27 -10.43
CA GLN A 54 -13.39 23.45 -10.45
C GLN A 54 -13.85 23.44 -11.91
N ASP A 55 -14.85 22.62 -12.21
CA ASP A 55 -15.50 22.56 -13.51
C ASP A 55 -16.96 22.12 -13.31
N SER A 56 -17.86 22.61 -14.16
CA SER A 56 -19.29 22.28 -14.07
C SER A 56 -19.57 21.01 -14.88
N PRO A 57 -20.29 20.00 -14.33
CA PRO A 57 -20.66 18.83 -15.11
C PRO A 57 -21.60 19.19 -16.26
N ILE A 58 -21.42 18.56 -17.43
CA ILE A 58 -22.24 18.78 -18.64
C ILE A 58 -23.59 18.04 -18.60
N GLY A 59 -24.03 17.58 -17.42
CA GLY A 59 -25.23 16.78 -17.23
C GLY A 59 -25.47 16.49 -15.75
N MET A 60 -26.37 15.53 -15.45
CA MET A 60 -26.69 15.11 -14.09
C MET A 60 -26.64 13.58 -13.98
N LEU A 61 -26.19 13.09 -12.82
CA LEU A 61 -26.14 11.66 -12.51
C LEU A 61 -27.50 11.21 -11.96
N ASN A 62 -28.18 10.29 -12.66
CA ASN A 62 -29.35 9.59 -12.11
C ASN A 62 -28.87 8.45 -11.20
N SER A 63 -28.95 8.63 -9.87
CA SER A 63 -28.51 7.64 -8.88
C SER A 63 -29.28 6.33 -8.95
N ASP A 64 -30.57 6.41 -9.21
CA ASP A 64 -31.49 5.27 -9.09
C ASP A 64 -31.29 4.28 -10.26
N ALA A 65 -30.74 4.76 -11.38
CA ALA A 65 -30.33 3.94 -12.52
C ALA A 65 -29.13 3.02 -12.23
N PHE A 66 -28.48 3.12 -11.07
CA PHE A 66 -27.39 2.22 -10.64
C PHE A 66 -27.82 1.19 -9.57
N ALA A 67 -29.11 1.14 -9.23
CA ALA A 67 -29.69 0.20 -8.28
C ALA A 67 -30.37 -0.98 -8.98
N GLY A 68 -30.54 -2.10 -8.26
CA GLY A 68 -31.32 -3.26 -8.72
C GLY A 68 -30.55 -4.32 -9.50
N TYR A 69 -29.26 -4.09 -9.76
CA TYR A 69 -28.41 -5.00 -10.54
C TYR A 69 -27.06 -5.27 -9.89
N MET A 70 -26.54 -6.46 -10.12
CA MET A 70 -25.17 -6.86 -9.87
C MET A 70 -24.20 -6.26 -10.92
N PRO A 71 -22.88 -6.19 -10.65
CA PRO A 71 -21.91 -5.54 -11.53
C PRO A 71 -21.69 -6.22 -12.89
N ASP A 72 -22.14 -7.46 -13.05
CA ASP A 72 -22.18 -8.27 -14.27
C ASP A 72 -23.50 -8.11 -15.05
N GLY A 73 -24.50 -7.43 -14.47
CA GLY A 73 -25.82 -7.21 -15.04
C GLY A 73 -26.91 -8.15 -14.53
N ASP A 74 -26.57 -9.13 -13.66
CA ASP A 74 -27.57 -10.03 -13.08
C ASP A 74 -28.51 -9.29 -12.10
N PRO A 75 -29.79 -9.70 -11.98
CA PRO A 75 -30.72 -9.10 -11.02
C PRO A 75 -30.39 -9.52 -9.57
N LEU A 76 -30.59 -8.62 -8.60
CA LEU A 76 -30.19 -8.83 -7.19
C LEU A 76 -30.87 -10.05 -6.51
N GLU A 77 -31.98 -10.53 -7.05
CA GLU A 77 -32.72 -11.73 -6.65
C GLU A 77 -31.87 -13.01 -6.72
N ILE A 78 -30.73 -12.98 -7.43
CA ILE A 78 -29.74 -14.07 -7.41
C ILE A 78 -28.99 -14.17 -6.06
N ILE A 79 -28.93 -13.09 -5.28
CA ILE A 79 -28.10 -13.04 -4.06
C ILE A 79 -28.64 -13.95 -2.95
N PRO A 80 -29.94 -13.91 -2.55
CA PRO A 80 -30.46 -14.83 -1.54
C PRO A 80 -30.32 -16.29 -1.98
N ARG A 81 -30.62 -16.57 -3.26
CA ARG A 81 -30.46 -17.90 -3.88
C ARG A 81 -29.03 -18.43 -3.80
N ALA A 82 -28.03 -17.59 -4.11
CA ALA A 82 -26.62 -17.95 -4.04
C ALA A 82 -26.15 -18.19 -2.60
N VAL A 83 -26.63 -17.40 -1.64
CA VAL A 83 -26.37 -17.58 -0.20
C VAL A 83 -26.98 -18.88 0.29
N ALA A 84 -28.25 -19.14 -0.01
CA ALA A 84 -28.94 -20.35 0.38
C ALA A 84 -28.29 -21.60 -0.21
N LYS A 85 -27.98 -21.57 -1.52
CA LYS A 85 -27.21 -22.62 -2.20
C LYS A 85 -25.87 -22.90 -1.51
N ARG A 86 -25.13 -21.86 -1.09
CA ARG A 86 -23.85 -22.04 -0.38
C ARG A 86 -24.00 -22.75 0.97
N VAL A 87 -25.07 -22.50 1.72
CA VAL A 87 -25.32 -23.22 2.98
C VAL A 87 -25.70 -24.67 2.68
N ARG A 88 -26.62 -24.92 1.72
CA ARG A 88 -26.99 -26.28 1.29
C ARG A 88 -25.78 -27.09 0.80
N GLU A 89 -24.92 -26.50 -0.03
CA GLU A 89 -23.65 -27.09 -0.50
C GLU A 89 -22.70 -27.48 0.65
N ARG A 90 -22.76 -26.80 1.79
CA ARG A 90 -21.93 -27.09 2.97
C ARG A 90 -22.55 -28.14 3.88
N LEU A 91 -23.88 -28.17 4.00
CA LEU A 91 -24.60 -29.19 4.77
C LEU A 91 -24.56 -30.55 4.06
N ALA A 92 -24.65 -30.57 2.73
CA ALA A 92 -24.57 -31.78 1.90
C ALA A 92 -23.20 -32.52 1.95
N LEU A 93 -22.24 -32.04 2.75
CA LEU A 93 -21.00 -32.75 3.05
C LEU A 93 -21.16 -33.78 4.18
N TYR A 94 -22.32 -33.80 4.86
CA TYR A 94 -22.60 -34.63 6.03
C TYR A 94 -23.97 -35.31 5.86
N GLU A 95 -24.08 -36.59 6.22
CA GLU A 95 -25.35 -37.33 6.21
C GLU A 95 -26.29 -36.81 7.31
N GLU A 96 -25.76 -36.62 8.53
CA GLU A 96 -26.43 -36.00 9.66
C GLU A 96 -25.55 -34.86 10.23
N PRO A 97 -25.76 -33.59 9.83
CA PRO A 97 -24.87 -32.50 10.24
C PRO A 97 -25.07 -32.13 11.71
N THR A 98 -23.98 -32.04 12.47
CA THR A 98 -23.99 -31.62 13.87
C THR A 98 -24.36 -30.13 14.02
N PRO A 99 -24.78 -29.67 15.21
CA PRO A 99 -25.03 -28.24 15.48
C PRO A 99 -23.81 -27.33 15.22
N GLN A 100 -22.58 -27.88 15.24
CA GLN A 100 -21.37 -27.13 14.90
C GLN A 100 -21.19 -26.98 13.39
N GLU A 101 -21.46 -28.03 12.61
CA GLU A 101 -21.39 -28.00 11.15
C GLU A 101 -22.51 -27.11 10.57
N TYR A 102 -23.71 -27.13 11.15
CA TYR A 102 -24.77 -26.16 10.85
C TYR A 102 -24.31 -24.72 11.04
N ARG A 103 -23.65 -24.39 12.17
CA ARG A 103 -23.08 -23.06 12.41
C ARG A 103 -22.01 -22.69 11.38
N GLN A 104 -21.15 -23.62 10.98
CA GLN A 104 -20.12 -23.38 9.97
C GLN A 104 -20.71 -23.16 8.57
N ALA A 105 -21.72 -23.94 8.17
CA ALA A 105 -22.43 -23.77 6.92
C ALA A 105 -23.15 -22.41 6.88
N TRP A 106 -23.86 -22.06 7.95
CA TRP A 106 -24.52 -20.76 8.13
C TRP A 106 -23.54 -19.59 8.05
N GLU A 107 -22.40 -19.68 8.74
CA GLU A 107 -21.35 -18.66 8.66
C GLU A 107 -20.80 -18.51 7.23
N ALA A 108 -20.58 -19.62 6.52
CA ALA A 108 -20.12 -19.58 5.13
C ALA A 108 -21.12 -18.89 4.18
N GLY A 109 -22.43 -19.04 4.44
CA GLY A 109 -23.49 -18.28 3.78
C GLY A 109 -23.42 -16.78 4.11
N GLY A 110 -23.35 -16.43 5.39
CA GLY A 110 -23.26 -15.04 5.84
C GLY A 110 -21.98 -14.31 5.40
N MET A 111 -20.88 -15.04 5.22
CA MET A 111 -19.65 -14.53 4.60
C MET A 111 -19.83 -14.27 3.10
N LEU A 112 -20.54 -15.16 2.39
CA LEU A 112 -20.85 -14.96 0.97
C LEU A 112 -21.76 -13.74 0.77
N LEU A 113 -22.83 -13.61 1.56
CA LEU A 113 -23.72 -12.45 1.55
C LEU A 113 -22.93 -11.14 1.71
N ALA A 114 -22.11 -11.04 2.76
CA ALA A 114 -21.29 -9.86 3.01
C ALA A 114 -20.33 -9.54 1.84
N THR A 115 -19.70 -10.57 1.25
CA THR A 115 -18.77 -10.41 0.12
C THR A 115 -19.47 -9.92 -1.14
N ILE A 116 -20.66 -10.46 -1.44
CA ILE A 116 -21.47 -10.07 -2.59
C ILE A 116 -21.98 -8.64 -2.42
N THR A 117 -22.60 -8.33 -1.28
CA THR A 117 -23.11 -6.98 -0.98
C THR A 117 -21.99 -5.93 -1.04
N GLN A 118 -20.83 -6.18 -0.42
CA GLN A 118 -19.68 -5.27 -0.50
C GLN A 118 -19.19 -5.09 -1.94
N THR A 119 -19.14 -6.17 -2.72
CA THR A 119 -18.72 -6.09 -4.13
C THR A 119 -19.71 -5.25 -4.94
N ALA A 120 -21.01 -5.53 -4.85
CA ALA A 120 -22.07 -4.79 -5.53
C ALA A 120 -22.04 -3.29 -5.21
N LEU A 121 -21.99 -2.91 -3.92
CA LEU A 121 -22.01 -1.50 -3.52
C LEU A 121 -20.79 -0.72 -4.02
N ILE A 122 -19.58 -1.28 -3.94
CA ILE A 122 -18.38 -0.57 -4.40
C ILE A 122 -18.31 -0.53 -5.94
N ASP A 123 -18.84 -1.54 -6.64
CA ASP A 123 -18.95 -1.49 -8.10
C ASP A 123 -20.00 -0.49 -8.59
N THR A 124 -21.15 -0.38 -7.92
CA THR A 124 -22.12 0.71 -8.14
C THR A 124 -21.45 2.06 -8.01
N GLN A 125 -20.70 2.31 -6.94
CA GLN A 125 -19.98 3.58 -6.75
C GLN A 125 -18.94 3.84 -7.85
N ARG A 126 -18.23 2.78 -8.29
CA ARG A 126 -17.24 2.84 -9.37
C ARG A 126 -17.87 3.16 -10.73
N MET A 127 -19.01 2.56 -11.05
CA MET A 127 -19.76 2.82 -12.28
C MET A 127 -20.35 4.23 -12.28
N ALA A 128 -20.93 4.66 -11.16
CA ALA A 128 -21.38 6.03 -10.96
C ALA A 128 -20.22 7.03 -11.09
N LYS A 129 -19.03 6.75 -10.53
CA LYS A 129 -17.82 7.58 -10.72
C LYS A 129 -17.38 7.67 -12.18
N ALA A 130 -17.48 6.58 -12.95
CA ALA A 130 -17.19 6.61 -14.38
C ALA A 130 -18.15 7.52 -15.16
N VAL A 131 -19.45 7.48 -14.88
CA VAL A 131 -20.44 8.37 -15.51
C VAL A 131 -20.26 9.83 -15.07
N ALA A 132 -20.06 10.08 -13.77
CA ALA A 132 -19.78 11.42 -13.23
C ALA A 132 -18.47 12.03 -13.78
N GLY A 133 -17.51 11.18 -14.18
CA GLY A 133 -16.30 11.59 -14.89
C GLY A 133 -16.49 11.83 -16.38
N LEU A 134 -17.33 11.06 -17.06
CA LEU A 134 -17.74 11.35 -18.45
C LEU A 134 -18.51 12.68 -18.54
N MET A 135 -19.27 13.02 -17.50
CA MET A 135 -19.90 14.34 -17.33
C MET A 135 -18.89 15.49 -17.12
N ARG A 136 -17.60 15.20 -16.91
CA ARG A 136 -16.53 16.18 -16.63
C ARG A 136 -15.35 15.96 -17.58
N PRO A 137 -15.47 16.32 -18.86
CA PRO A 137 -14.57 15.86 -19.93
C PRO A 137 -13.11 16.32 -19.79
N LYS A 138 -12.81 17.32 -18.94
CA LYS A 138 -11.45 17.79 -18.63
C LYS A 138 -10.80 17.04 -17.44
N THR A 139 -11.35 15.89 -17.05
CA THR A 139 -10.87 15.12 -15.90
C THR A 139 -10.47 13.70 -16.26
N LEU A 140 -9.56 13.15 -15.46
CA LEU A 140 -9.14 11.76 -15.41
C LEU A 140 -9.39 11.20 -14.02
N TYR A 141 -9.15 9.90 -13.85
CA TYR A 141 -8.96 9.31 -12.52
C TYR A 141 -7.51 8.92 -12.26
N VAL A 142 -7.09 9.00 -11.01
CA VAL A 142 -5.96 8.23 -10.46
C VAL A 142 -6.52 7.03 -9.71
N ARG A 143 -5.96 5.83 -9.92
CA ARG A 143 -6.28 4.66 -9.09
C ARG A 143 -5.69 4.82 -7.70
N MET A 144 -6.56 4.85 -6.69
CA MET A 144 -6.17 4.74 -5.30
C MET A 144 -6.42 3.31 -4.82
N SER A 145 -5.46 2.74 -4.09
CA SER A 145 -5.59 1.41 -3.49
C SER A 145 -5.44 1.51 -1.98
N ASN A 146 -6.27 0.76 -1.26
CA ASN A 146 -6.24 0.70 0.20
C ASN A 146 -5.41 -0.52 0.63
N PRO A 147 -4.23 -0.36 1.27
CA PRO A 147 -3.46 -1.50 1.75
C PRO A 147 -4.15 -2.20 2.94
N PRO A 148 -4.11 -3.54 3.05
CA PRO A 148 -3.53 -4.48 2.10
C PRO A 148 -4.44 -4.73 0.89
N CYS A 149 -3.87 -4.73 -0.32
CA CYS A 149 -4.61 -4.92 -1.57
C CYS A 149 -3.98 -6.04 -2.43
N CYS A 150 -4.70 -6.56 -3.42
CA CYS A 150 -4.10 -7.58 -4.28
C CYS A 150 -2.93 -7.01 -5.12
N ALA A 151 -2.04 -7.89 -5.58
CA ALA A 151 -0.91 -7.54 -6.41
C ALA A 151 -1.31 -6.74 -7.68
N ARG A 152 -2.49 -6.98 -8.27
CA ARG A 152 -2.98 -6.25 -9.45
C ARG A 152 -3.39 -4.81 -9.11
N CYS A 153 -3.94 -4.58 -7.92
CA CYS A 153 -4.23 -3.24 -7.43
C CYS A 153 -2.94 -2.48 -7.15
N ALA A 154 -2.01 -3.10 -6.42
CA ALA A 154 -0.72 -2.53 -6.07
C ALA A 154 0.07 -2.04 -7.30
N ILE A 155 0.19 -2.86 -8.36
CA ILE A 155 0.89 -2.43 -9.58
C ILE A 155 0.11 -1.43 -10.46
N LEU A 156 -1.14 -1.09 -10.12
CA LEU A 156 -1.93 -0.11 -10.87
C LEU A 156 -2.22 1.18 -10.08
N ALA A 157 -1.97 1.20 -8.77
CA ALA A 157 -2.08 2.38 -7.94
C ALA A 157 -1.21 3.54 -8.45
N GLY A 158 -1.68 4.77 -8.22
CA GLY A 158 -1.05 6.00 -8.73
C GLY A 158 -1.14 6.20 -10.25
N LYS A 159 -1.62 5.23 -11.03
CA LYS A 159 -1.73 5.38 -12.49
C LYS A 159 -2.98 6.15 -12.86
N ARG A 160 -2.82 7.11 -13.78
CA ARG A 160 -3.90 7.84 -14.44
C ARG A 160 -4.66 6.92 -15.41
N GLY A 161 -5.97 7.10 -15.49
CA GLY A 161 -6.88 6.46 -16.43
C GLY A 161 -7.98 7.40 -16.90
N TYR A 162 -8.50 7.13 -18.10
CA TYR A 162 -9.58 7.89 -18.71
C TYR A 162 -10.93 7.27 -18.32
N TRP A 163 -11.96 8.08 -18.08
CA TRP A 163 -13.28 7.62 -17.64
C TRP A 163 -14.00 6.71 -18.65
N ASP A 164 -13.62 6.76 -19.94
CA ASP A 164 -14.07 5.83 -20.98
C ASP A 164 -13.59 4.37 -20.76
N LYS A 165 -12.58 4.17 -19.91
CA LYS A 165 -11.99 2.86 -19.62
C LYS A 165 -12.31 2.44 -18.19
N PRO A 166 -13.27 1.51 -18.00
CA PRO A 166 -13.70 1.11 -16.67
C PRO A 166 -12.55 0.48 -15.89
N PHE A 167 -12.47 0.86 -14.62
CA PHE A 167 -11.52 0.33 -13.67
C PHE A 167 -11.77 -1.16 -13.42
N LEU A 168 -10.97 -2.04 -14.01
CA LEU A 168 -11.08 -3.47 -13.77
C LEU A 168 -10.50 -3.84 -12.39
N ARG A 169 -11.28 -4.64 -11.64
CA ARG A 169 -10.99 -5.17 -10.31
C ARG A 169 -11.56 -6.59 -10.18
N HIS A 170 -11.19 -7.28 -9.10
CA HIS A 170 -11.75 -8.58 -8.71
C HIS A 170 -12.77 -8.38 -7.56
N PRO A 171 -13.63 -9.38 -7.26
CA PRO A 171 -14.50 -9.35 -6.09
C PRO A 171 -13.74 -9.11 -4.78
N GLY A 172 -14.37 -8.44 -3.81
CA GLY A 172 -13.76 -8.10 -2.51
C GLY A 172 -12.61 -7.08 -2.58
N CYS A 173 -12.36 -6.45 -3.73
CA CYS A 173 -11.48 -5.28 -3.83
C CYS A 173 -12.21 -4.03 -3.30
N ASP A 174 -11.49 -3.12 -2.64
CA ASP A 174 -12.00 -1.84 -2.11
C ASP A 174 -11.31 -0.61 -2.74
N CYS A 175 -10.45 -0.82 -3.72
CA CYS A 175 -9.70 0.23 -4.40
C CYS A 175 -10.64 1.15 -5.19
N THR A 176 -10.38 2.45 -5.16
CA THR A 176 -11.25 3.50 -5.70
C THR A 176 -10.57 4.35 -6.79
N GLN A 177 -11.35 5.24 -7.41
CA GLN A 177 -10.91 6.20 -8.40
C GLN A 177 -10.99 7.60 -7.78
N VAL A 178 -9.88 8.34 -7.79
CA VAL A 178 -9.83 9.75 -7.34
C VAL A 178 -9.78 10.65 -8.56
N ALA A 179 -10.69 11.60 -8.66
CA ALA A 179 -10.77 12.52 -9.79
C ALA A 179 -9.61 13.53 -9.79
N VAL A 180 -9.01 13.77 -10.96
CA VAL A 180 -7.93 14.76 -11.19
C VAL A 180 -8.10 15.43 -12.55
N PRO A 181 -7.48 16.59 -12.81
CA PRO A 181 -7.51 17.22 -14.14
C PRO A 181 -6.73 16.46 -15.22
N ASP A 182 -7.16 16.59 -16.48
CA ASP A 182 -6.52 16.01 -17.67
C ASP A 182 -5.44 16.94 -18.28
N ASP A 183 -5.44 18.23 -17.95
CA ASP A 183 -4.49 19.22 -18.47
C ASP A 183 -3.02 18.99 -18.01
N GLY A 184 -2.83 18.14 -17.00
CA GLY A 184 -1.54 17.84 -16.40
C GLY A 184 -0.94 18.96 -15.57
N SER A 185 -1.61 20.11 -15.41
CA SER A 185 -1.14 21.26 -14.62
C SER A 185 -1.04 20.91 -13.14
N ILE A 186 -1.99 20.10 -12.66
CA ILE A 186 -2.03 19.58 -11.30
C ILE A 186 -1.36 18.20 -11.25
N ARG A 187 -0.21 18.16 -10.58
CA ARG A 187 0.42 16.93 -10.13
C ARG A 187 -0.37 16.42 -8.93
N PHE A 188 -0.93 15.22 -9.00
CA PHE A 188 -1.65 14.63 -7.87
C PHE A 188 -0.68 14.40 -6.71
N GLU A 189 -0.82 15.19 -5.64
CA GLU A 189 0.02 15.14 -4.42
C GLU A 189 -0.53 14.19 -3.36
N GLY A 190 -1.65 13.51 -3.63
CA GLY A 190 -2.18 12.46 -2.77
C GLY A 190 -1.17 11.32 -2.54
N PRO A 191 -1.42 10.44 -1.55
CA PRO A 191 -0.44 9.48 -1.07
C PRO A 191 0.13 8.63 -2.21
N GLY A 192 1.42 8.80 -2.45
CA GLY A 192 2.15 8.06 -3.48
C GLY A 192 2.20 6.60 -3.11
N PHE A 193 1.53 5.75 -3.89
CA PHE A 193 1.61 4.30 -3.71
C PHE A 193 2.89 3.78 -4.37
N ASP A 194 3.89 3.44 -3.56
CA ASP A 194 5.04 2.66 -4.02
C ASP A 194 4.75 1.16 -3.84
N VAL A 195 4.79 0.44 -4.96
CA VAL A 195 4.59 -1.01 -4.98
C VAL A 195 5.77 -1.78 -4.39
N GLN A 196 6.97 -1.20 -4.38
CA GLN A 196 8.12 -1.79 -3.71
C GLN A 196 7.95 -1.67 -2.20
N ALA A 197 7.72 -0.46 -1.67
CA ALA A 197 7.45 -0.26 -0.25
C ALA A 197 6.22 -1.06 0.25
N TYR A 198 5.20 -1.27 -0.60
CA TYR A 198 4.10 -2.17 -0.25
C TYR A 198 4.56 -3.65 -0.16
N TRP A 199 5.33 -4.13 -1.13
CA TRP A 199 5.89 -5.49 -1.11
C TRP A 199 6.81 -5.73 0.11
N ASP A 200 7.64 -4.73 0.43
CA ASP A 200 8.55 -4.71 1.57
C ASP A 200 7.75 -4.74 2.90
N SER A 201 6.65 -3.97 2.99
CA SER A 201 5.77 -3.97 4.18
C SER A 201 5.03 -5.29 4.48
N LEU A 202 5.13 -6.30 3.61
CA LEU A 202 4.50 -7.60 3.79
C LEU A 202 5.52 -8.64 4.29
N ASN A 203 5.15 -9.40 5.34
CA ASN A 203 5.91 -10.58 5.72
C ASN A 203 5.89 -11.65 4.59
N ALA A 204 6.79 -12.64 4.66
CA ALA A 204 6.95 -13.65 3.62
C ALA A 204 5.67 -14.44 3.28
N ALA A 205 4.79 -14.70 4.27
CA ALA A 205 3.53 -15.40 4.04
C ALA A 205 2.49 -14.51 3.34
N ASP A 206 2.41 -13.24 3.68
CA ASP A 206 1.52 -12.28 3.00
C ASP A 206 2.04 -11.89 1.61
N GLN A 207 3.36 -11.81 1.40
CA GLN A 207 3.97 -11.74 0.06
C GLN A 207 3.54 -12.95 -0.80
N ASP A 208 3.65 -14.17 -0.27
CA ASP A 208 3.24 -15.41 -0.93
C ASP A 208 1.72 -15.47 -1.18
N LYS A 209 0.89 -14.86 -0.32
CA LYS A 209 -0.56 -14.78 -0.46
C LYS A 209 -1.00 -13.76 -1.51
N VAL A 210 -0.46 -12.53 -1.44
CA VAL A 210 -0.82 -11.40 -2.32
C VAL A 210 -0.24 -11.58 -3.72
N PHE A 211 1.00 -12.04 -3.83
CA PHE A 211 1.73 -12.20 -5.10
C PHE A 211 1.82 -13.64 -5.59
N THR A 212 1.18 -14.61 -4.91
CA THR A 212 1.32 -16.08 -5.10
C THR A 212 2.75 -16.59 -4.86
N LYS A 213 2.89 -17.81 -4.32
CA LYS A 213 4.20 -18.43 -4.01
C LYS A 213 5.24 -18.27 -5.13
N SER A 214 4.87 -18.63 -6.37
CA SER A 214 5.77 -18.50 -7.53
C SER A 214 6.11 -17.05 -7.90
N GLY A 215 5.19 -16.10 -7.66
CA GLY A 215 5.46 -14.68 -7.90
C GLY A 215 6.37 -14.08 -6.85
N ALA A 216 6.07 -14.37 -5.58
CA ALA A 216 6.90 -13.95 -4.46
C ALA A 216 8.33 -14.49 -4.61
N ALA A 217 8.48 -15.78 -4.95
CA ALA A 217 9.79 -16.37 -5.28
C ALA A 217 10.51 -15.65 -6.44
N ALA A 218 9.79 -15.21 -7.48
CA ALA A 218 10.38 -14.45 -8.58
C ALA A 218 10.74 -13.00 -8.21
N ILE A 219 9.95 -12.33 -7.37
CA ILE A 219 10.22 -10.96 -6.89
C ILE A 219 11.42 -10.97 -5.92
N ARG A 220 11.48 -11.93 -4.99
CA ARG A 220 12.68 -12.21 -4.18
C ARG A 220 13.89 -12.57 -5.05
N ALA A 221 13.67 -13.13 -6.24
CA ALA A 221 14.66 -13.33 -7.30
C ALA A 221 14.84 -12.11 -8.23
N GLY A 222 14.58 -10.89 -7.74
CA GLY A 222 14.88 -9.62 -8.42
C GLY A 222 14.00 -9.29 -9.64
N ALA A 223 12.92 -10.03 -9.89
CA ALA A 223 12.02 -9.74 -11.00
C ALA A 223 11.18 -8.48 -10.75
N ASP A 224 10.99 -7.69 -11.81
CA ASP A 224 10.12 -6.50 -11.82
C ASP A 224 8.67 -6.91 -11.41
N ILE A 225 8.18 -6.36 -10.30
CA ILE A 225 6.85 -6.68 -9.74
C ILE A 225 5.75 -6.46 -10.77
N ASN A 226 5.83 -5.40 -11.58
CA ASN A 226 4.88 -5.16 -12.66
C ASN A 226 4.95 -6.30 -13.70
N GLN A 227 6.09 -6.92 -13.98
CA GLN A 227 6.20 -8.04 -14.93
C GLN A 227 5.67 -9.34 -14.38
N VAL A 228 6.01 -9.66 -13.13
CA VAL A 228 5.49 -10.86 -12.46
C VAL A 228 3.97 -10.82 -12.46
N VAL A 229 3.37 -9.70 -12.03
CA VAL A 229 1.91 -9.56 -11.94
C VAL A 229 1.24 -9.47 -13.32
N ASN A 230 1.73 -8.64 -14.25
CA ASN A 230 1.08 -8.52 -15.57
C ASN A 230 1.18 -9.83 -16.37
N SER A 231 2.22 -10.65 -16.20
CA SER A 231 2.40 -11.88 -17.00
C SER A 231 1.30 -12.93 -16.86
N ARG A 232 0.47 -12.81 -15.81
CA ARG A 232 -0.64 -13.72 -15.46
C ARG A 232 -1.96 -13.36 -16.11
N LEU A 233 -2.10 -12.15 -16.65
CA LEU A 233 -3.34 -11.68 -17.25
C LEU A 233 -3.72 -12.62 -18.41
N GLY A 234 -4.89 -13.23 -18.37
CA GLY A 234 -5.32 -14.18 -19.41
C GLY A 234 -4.64 -15.56 -19.37
N MET A 235 -3.90 -15.92 -18.31
CA MET A 235 -3.62 -17.33 -18.02
C MET A 235 -4.86 -17.95 -17.38
N SER A 236 -5.57 -18.80 -18.11
CA SER A 236 -6.82 -19.45 -17.65
C SER A 236 -6.60 -20.69 -16.78
N ALA A 237 -5.37 -21.22 -16.71
CA ALA A 237 -5.03 -22.40 -15.93
C ALA A 237 -3.67 -22.27 -15.22
N ALA A 238 -3.59 -22.82 -14.01
CA ALA A 238 -2.31 -23.18 -13.42
C ALA A 238 -1.70 -24.30 -14.29
N GLY A 239 -0.44 -24.14 -14.72
CA GLY A 239 0.26 -25.12 -15.56
C GLY A 239 0.48 -24.74 -17.03
N GLN A 240 0.00 -23.57 -17.50
CA GLN A 240 0.47 -23.07 -18.81
C GLN A 240 1.97 -22.71 -18.74
N SER A 241 2.78 -23.48 -19.46
CA SER A 241 4.24 -23.36 -19.49
C SER A 241 4.74 -22.03 -20.09
N SER A 242 3.92 -21.38 -20.91
CA SER A 242 4.26 -20.10 -21.53
C SER A 242 3.13 -19.06 -21.43
N THR A 243 3.50 -17.79 -21.47
CA THR A 243 2.58 -16.65 -21.46
C THR A 243 2.73 -15.83 -22.74
N THR A 244 1.61 -15.40 -23.31
CA THR A 244 1.61 -14.47 -24.45
C THR A 244 1.62 -13.00 -24.00
N ILE A 245 1.51 -12.71 -22.69
CA ILE A 245 1.49 -11.33 -22.20
C ILE A 245 2.88 -10.70 -22.23
N GLY A 246 2.93 -9.51 -22.83
CA GLY A 246 4.17 -8.82 -23.12
C GLY A 246 4.89 -9.37 -24.37
N THR A 247 4.26 -10.21 -25.20
CA THR A 247 4.84 -10.68 -26.49
C THR A 247 4.31 -9.92 -27.72
N THR A 248 3.61 -8.80 -27.52
CA THR A 248 3.04 -7.99 -28.62
C THR A 248 4.02 -6.93 -29.12
N SER A 249 3.86 -6.44 -30.35
CA SER A 249 4.73 -5.42 -30.97
C SER A 249 4.80 -4.07 -30.23
N ARG A 250 3.90 -3.81 -29.28
CA ARG A 250 3.93 -2.62 -28.40
C ARG A 250 4.64 -2.87 -27.06
N SER A 251 5.05 -4.09 -26.77
CA SER A 251 5.48 -4.49 -25.43
C SER A 251 6.92 -4.11 -25.09
N LYS A 252 7.20 -4.04 -23.78
CA LYS A 252 8.59 -3.93 -23.29
C LYS A 252 9.37 -5.24 -23.49
N THR A 253 8.75 -6.43 -23.42
CA THR A 253 9.48 -7.71 -23.57
C THR A 253 9.91 -8.01 -25.00
N MET A 254 9.11 -7.69 -26.02
CA MET A 254 9.51 -7.87 -27.43
C MET A 254 10.70 -6.97 -27.76
N ARG A 255 10.67 -5.72 -27.29
CA ARG A 255 11.83 -4.83 -27.38
C ARG A 255 13.05 -5.40 -26.66
N TYR A 256 12.85 -5.94 -25.45
CA TYR A 256 13.87 -6.64 -24.67
C TYR A 256 14.48 -7.86 -25.39
N TYR A 257 13.73 -8.59 -26.21
CA TYR A 257 14.30 -9.71 -26.99
C TYR A 257 15.03 -9.25 -28.27
N TYR A 258 14.54 -8.20 -28.95
CA TYR A 258 14.95 -7.91 -30.34
C TYR A 258 16.02 -6.83 -30.56
N GLY A 259 16.56 -6.21 -29.52
CA GLY A 259 17.56 -5.11 -29.65
C GLY A 259 16.97 -3.70 -29.79
N ARG A 260 15.63 -3.54 -29.81
CA ARG A 260 15.01 -2.44 -30.59
C ARG A 260 14.17 -1.41 -29.80
N PRO A 261 14.10 -0.14 -30.29
CA PRO A 261 13.30 0.94 -29.68
C PRO A 261 11.76 0.76 -29.83
N LYS A 262 10.99 1.79 -29.44
CA LYS A 262 9.51 1.78 -29.49
C LYS A 262 9.03 1.81 -30.96
N GLY A 263 8.14 0.90 -31.35
CA GLY A 263 7.56 0.83 -32.70
C GLY A 263 8.31 -0.05 -33.70
N SER A 264 9.63 -0.18 -33.58
CA SER A 264 10.52 -0.92 -34.51
C SER A 264 10.51 -2.44 -34.38
N VAL A 265 9.56 -3.02 -33.62
CA VAL A 265 9.30 -4.48 -33.53
C VAL A 265 7.91 -4.85 -34.09
N LYS A 266 7.28 -3.94 -34.84
CA LYS A 266 6.06 -4.23 -35.63
C LYS A 266 6.43 -5.21 -36.76
N GLY A 267 5.64 -6.29 -36.89
CA GLY A 267 5.88 -7.35 -37.89
C GLY A 267 6.85 -8.47 -37.46
N MET A 268 7.48 -8.38 -36.28
CA MET A 268 8.39 -9.43 -35.81
C MET A 268 7.65 -10.64 -35.20
N PRO A 269 8.17 -11.87 -35.35
CA PRO A 269 7.63 -13.07 -34.72
C PRO A 269 7.51 -12.93 -33.19
N ARG A 270 6.40 -13.41 -32.61
CA ARG A 270 6.19 -13.37 -31.16
C ARG A 270 7.16 -14.33 -30.47
N VAL A 271 7.94 -13.83 -29.53
CA VAL A 271 8.89 -14.68 -28.78
C VAL A 271 8.14 -15.47 -27.70
N GLN A 272 8.37 -16.78 -27.64
CA GLN A 272 7.84 -17.62 -26.58
C GLN A 272 8.46 -17.20 -25.23
N ARG A 273 7.61 -16.94 -24.25
CA ARG A 273 8.02 -16.49 -22.92
C ARG A 273 7.51 -17.51 -21.90
N LEU A 274 8.41 -18.18 -21.17
CA LEU A 274 7.98 -19.09 -20.11
C LEU A 274 7.20 -18.30 -19.04
N SER A 275 6.19 -18.94 -18.43
CA SER A 275 5.42 -18.32 -17.35
C SER A 275 6.22 -18.32 -16.04
N VAL A 276 5.89 -17.43 -15.10
CA VAL A 276 6.57 -17.43 -13.79
C VAL A 276 6.39 -18.77 -13.05
N PRO A 277 5.19 -19.37 -12.98
CA PRO A 277 5.03 -20.71 -12.39
C PRO A 277 5.93 -21.76 -13.04
N GLU A 278 6.07 -21.74 -14.38
CA GLU A 278 6.94 -22.67 -15.11
C GLU A 278 8.42 -22.47 -14.80
N ILE A 279 8.89 -21.22 -14.73
CA ILE A 279 10.27 -20.91 -14.36
C ILE A 279 10.58 -21.39 -12.94
N ILE A 280 9.66 -21.21 -11.99
CA ILE A 280 9.82 -21.71 -10.62
C ILE A 280 9.78 -23.25 -10.58
N SER A 281 8.88 -23.88 -11.36
CA SER A 281 8.78 -25.34 -11.48
C SER A 281 10.06 -25.98 -12.03
N ARG A 282 10.64 -25.40 -13.09
CA ARG A 282 11.89 -25.90 -13.72
C ARG A 282 13.13 -25.71 -12.86
N THR A 283 13.11 -24.77 -11.92
CA THR A 283 14.30 -24.41 -11.14
C THR A 283 14.35 -25.10 -9.79
N GLN A 284 13.22 -25.57 -9.25
CA GLN A 284 13.09 -26.44 -8.07
C GLN A 284 13.81 -25.98 -6.78
N GLY A 285 14.38 -24.77 -6.74
CA GLY A 285 15.19 -24.28 -5.63
C GLY A 285 16.45 -23.56 -6.09
N ASP A 286 17.00 -23.94 -7.25
CA ASP A 286 18.19 -23.32 -7.86
C ASP A 286 17.93 -21.83 -8.13
N GLN A 287 18.57 -20.99 -7.32
CA GLN A 287 18.46 -19.54 -7.42
C GLN A 287 19.21 -19.00 -8.65
N GLN A 288 20.36 -19.57 -9.03
CA GLN A 288 21.12 -19.09 -10.18
C GLN A 288 20.31 -19.35 -11.46
N HIS A 289 19.87 -20.60 -11.67
CA HIS A 289 19.09 -20.99 -12.83
C HIS A 289 17.74 -20.24 -12.91
N ARG A 290 17.12 -19.96 -11.74
CA ARG A 290 15.90 -19.14 -11.66
C ARG A 290 16.11 -17.75 -12.21
N VAL A 291 17.19 -17.09 -11.82
CA VAL A 291 17.47 -15.73 -12.26
C VAL A 291 17.89 -15.69 -13.72
N GLU A 292 18.66 -16.67 -14.19
CA GLU A 292 18.96 -16.88 -15.62
C GLU A 292 17.68 -17.00 -16.46
N LEU A 293 16.70 -17.82 -16.04
CA LEU A 293 15.43 -17.96 -16.74
C LEU A 293 14.54 -16.70 -16.65
N LEU A 294 14.49 -16.04 -15.49
CA LEU A 294 13.76 -14.77 -15.32
C LEU A 294 14.36 -13.65 -16.19
N TYR A 295 15.69 -13.59 -16.30
CA TYR A 295 16.39 -12.69 -17.22
C TYR A 295 16.11 -13.06 -18.68
N LYS A 296 16.36 -14.30 -19.09
CA LYS A 296 16.13 -14.82 -20.44
C LYS A 296 14.70 -14.53 -20.93
N HIS A 297 13.71 -14.61 -20.04
CA HIS A 297 12.31 -14.32 -20.34
C HIS A 297 11.84 -12.89 -19.99
N GLY A 298 12.76 -11.96 -19.75
CA GLY A 298 12.50 -10.52 -19.64
C GLY A 298 11.59 -10.12 -18.48
N TYR A 299 11.64 -10.89 -17.39
CA TYR A 299 11.06 -10.57 -16.08
C TYR A 299 11.99 -9.67 -15.26
N ILE A 300 13.29 -9.86 -15.40
CA ILE A 300 14.32 -8.93 -14.93
C ILE A 300 14.63 -7.97 -16.09
N ARG A 301 14.69 -6.67 -15.80
CA ARG A 301 14.70 -5.60 -16.82
C ARG A 301 15.68 -4.47 -16.53
N SER A 302 16.86 -4.83 -16.03
CA SER A 302 18.06 -3.98 -16.11
C SER A 302 18.46 -3.81 -17.59
N VAL A 303 18.06 -2.66 -18.15
CA VAL A 303 18.49 -1.98 -19.39
C VAL A 303 19.01 -2.82 -20.60
N ARG A 304 18.37 -2.58 -21.75
CA ARG A 304 18.69 -3.09 -23.11
C ARG A 304 18.65 -4.62 -23.31
N PRO A 305 18.34 -5.07 -24.54
CA PRO A 305 18.44 -6.48 -24.96
C PRO A 305 19.86 -7.01 -24.93
N GLY A 306 20.05 -8.25 -24.46
CA GLY A 306 21.19 -9.07 -24.83
C GLY A 306 22.44 -9.02 -23.95
N VAL A 307 22.42 -8.38 -22.77
CA VAL A 307 23.51 -8.52 -21.77
C VAL A 307 22.97 -8.73 -20.36
N LEU A 308 22.94 -10.00 -19.92
CA LEU A 308 23.45 -10.50 -18.64
C LEU A 308 23.90 -11.96 -18.93
N PRO A 309 25.21 -12.22 -19.09
CA PRO A 309 25.79 -13.60 -19.12
C PRO A 309 27.11 -13.69 -18.31
N GLU A 310 27.24 -14.63 -17.37
CA GLU A 310 28.22 -14.62 -16.22
C GLU A 310 28.09 -13.38 -15.31
N LYS A 311 27.49 -12.31 -15.85
CA LYS A 311 26.90 -11.15 -15.22
C LYS A 311 25.42 -11.32 -14.90
N VAL A 312 24.79 -12.40 -15.40
CA VAL A 312 23.84 -13.16 -14.56
C VAL A 312 24.65 -13.91 -13.47
N ARG A 313 25.46 -13.16 -12.70
CA ARG A 313 25.99 -13.29 -11.32
C ARG A 313 26.58 -11.90 -10.94
N ASP A 314 26.67 -11.49 -9.69
CA ASP A 314 26.05 -12.05 -8.48
C ASP A 314 24.71 -11.37 -8.15
N LEU A 315 23.98 -11.12 -9.25
CA LEU A 315 22.53 -11.25 -9.38
C LEU A 315 21.70 -11.37 -8.11
N VAL A 316 20.75 -10.46 -7.97
CA VAL A 316 19.73 -10.45 -6.91
C VAL A 316 20.31 -10.26 -5.51
N ALA A 317 21.43 -10.91 -5.17
CA ALA A 317 22.18 -10.67 -3.95
C ALA A 317 22.76 -9.25 -3.95
N ASP A 318 23.46 -8.83 -5.00
CA ASP A 318 23.98 -7.46 -5.10
C ASP A 318 22.86 -6.37 -5.15
N PRO A 319 21.80 -6.44 -5.96
CA PRO A 319 20.81 -5.36 -6.05
C PRO A 319 19.94 -5.10 -4.81
N ALA A 320 19.71 -6.11 -3.96
CA ALA A 320 18.94 -5.97 -2.71
C ALA A 320 19.87 -5.82 -1.51
N ARG A 321 20.91 -6.65 -1.42
CA ARG A 321 21.83 -6.68 -0.29
C ARG A 321 22.98 -5.69 -0.42
N ALA A 322 23.37 -5.27 -1.62
CA ALA A 322 24.33 -4.18 -1.86
C ALA A 322 23.72 -2.83 -2.24
N ARG A 323 22.39 -2.70 -2.34
CA ARG A 323 21.79 -1.41 -1.98
C ARG A 323 22.01 -1.13 -0.50
N HIS A 324 21.68 -2.10 0.36
CA HIS A 324 21.91 -1.99 1.79
C HIS A 324 23.41 -1.93 2.13
N GLN A 325 24.23 -2.83 1.57
CA GLN A 325 25.68 -2.92 1.81
C GLN A 325 26.47 -1.77 1.17
N ALA A 326 26.15 -1.25 -0.02
CA ALA A 326 26.87 -0.09 -0.56
C ALA A 326 26.45 1.23 0.11
N LEU A 327 25.17 1.36 0.52
CA LEU A 327 24.77 2.43 1.43
C LEU A 327 25.52 2.29 2.77
N PHE A 328 25.65 1.07 3.30
CA PHE A 328 26.37 0.80 4.55
C PHE A 328 27.89 0.98 4.42
N GLU A 329 28.51 0.69 3.28
CA GLU A 329 29.94 0.90 3.02
C GLU A 329 30.26 2.36 2.76
N GLU A 330 29.39 3.10 2.08
CA GLU A 330 29.51 4.56 1.98
C GLU A 330 29.29 5.21 3.34
N PHE A 331 28.25 4.79 4.07
CA PHE A 331 28.01 5.22 5.43
C PHE A 331 29.17 4.87 6.36
N SER A 332 29.77 3.68 6.27
CA SER A 332 30.92 3.25 7.07
C SER A 332 32.19 4.06 6.78
N LYS A 333 32.32 4.64 5.58
CA LYS A 333 33.43 5.56 5.26
C LYS A 333 33.27 6.90 5.97
N ILE A 334 32.03 7.40 6.09
CA ILE A 334 31.76 8.65 6.80
C ILE A 334 31.54 8.46 8.30
N ALA A 335 31.15 7.27 8.77
CA ALA A 335 30.77 7.02 10.17
C ALA A 335 31.85 7.42 11.20
N PRO A 336 33.16 7.29 10.93
CA PRO A 336 34.22 7.84 11.78
C PRO A 336 34.33 9.37 11.79
N SER A 337 33.82 10.05 10.76
CA SER A 337 33.78 11.53 10.62
C SER A 337 32.44 12.16 11.06
N ILE A 338 31.50 11.36 11.56
CA ILE A 338 30.27 11.84 12.20
C ILE A 338 30.57 12.17 13.66
N ASP A 339 30.20 13.37 14.11
CA ASP A 339 30.19 13.74 15.53
C ASP A 339 29.48 12.65 16.36
N PRO A 340 30.17 11.99 17.30
CA PRO A 340 29.57 10.92 18.11
C PRO A 340 28.52 11.43 19.10
N THR A 341 28.42 12.75 19.30
CA THR A 341 27.55 13.38 20.28
C THR A 341 26.09 13.29 19.85
N LEU A 342 25.24 12.76 20.74
CA LEU A 342 23.80 12.82 20.54
C LEU A 342 23.31 14.27 20.59
N PRO A 343 22.30 14.66 19.78
CA PRO A 343 21.73 16.00 19.84
C PRO A 343 20.78 16.10 21.04
N VAL A 344 21.33 16.04 22.26
CA VAL A 344 20.59 15.93 23.52
C VAL A 344 19.53 17.01 23.63
N GLU A 345 19.87 18.27 23.35
CA GLU A 345 18.88 19.36 23.36
C GLU A 345 17.76 19.18 22.32
N HIS A 346 18.02 18.57 21.17
CA HIS A 346 16.97 18.27 20.19
C HIS A 346 16.06 17.14 20.68
N ILE A 347 16.57 16.21 21.49
CA ILE A 347 15.81 15.09 22.03
C ILE A 347 14.98 15.56 23.24
N THR A 348 15.60 16.21 24.22
CA THR A 348 14.97 16.56 25.52
C THR A 348 14.30 17.93 25.54
N LYS A 349 14.71 18.87 24.66
CA LYS A 349 14.14 20.23 24.58
C LYS A 349 13.48 20.47 23.23
N ARG A 350 12.43 21.30 23.24
CA ARG A 350 11.77 21.78 22.03
C ARG A 350 12.22 23.20 21.70
N LYS A 351 12.23 23.56 20.42
CA LYS A 351 12.19 24.97 19.99
C LYS A 351 10.71 25.39 19.89
N PRO A 352 10.35 26.65 20.21
CA PRO A 352 8.97 27.11 20.16
C PRO A 352 8.31 26.80 18.81
N ALA A 353 7.11 26.23 18.84
CA ALA A 353 6.34 25.95 17.64
C ALA A 353 6.04 27.24 16.87
N LYS A 354 6.04 27.18 15.54
CA LYS A 354 5.78 28.35 14.68
C LYS A 354 4.89 28.01 13.50
N ILE A 355 3.95 28.91 13.17
CA ILE A 355 3.30 28.91 11.86
C ILE A 355 4.36 29.17 10.79
N THR A 356 4.29 28.38 9.71
CA THR A 356 5.11 28.56 8.51
C THR A 356 4.34 29.36 7.46
N ASN A 357 5.05 29.94 6.50
CA ASN A 357 4.44 30.70 5.40
C ASN A 357 3.43 29.86 4.57
N SER A 358 3.51 28.53 4.64
CA SER A 358 2.56 27.58 4.04
C SER A 358 1.40 27.18 4.98
N GLY A 359 1.13 27.95 6.04
CA GLY A 359 0.00 27.73 6.96
C GLY A 359 0.10 26.53 7.91
N HIS A 360 1.24 25.81 7.92
CA HIS A 360 1.43 24.63 8.77
C HIS A 360 2.17 24.99 10.06
N ILE A 361 1.80 24.34 11.17
CA ILE A 361 2.50 24.43 12.46
C ILE A 361 3.77 23.56 12.39
N ARG A 362 4.94 24.18 12.50
CA ARG A 362 6.23 23.50 12.54
C ARG A 362 6.74 23.43 13.96
N VAL A 363 6.84 22.20 14.47
CA VAL A 363 7.52 21.84 15.72
C VAL A 363 8.94 21.38 15.40
N ARG A 364 9.92 21.66 16.26
CA ARG A 364 11.32 21.21 16.13
C ARG A 364 11.88 20.79 17.49
N GLY A 365 12.55 19.65 17.55
CA GLY A 365 13.04 19.08 18.81
C GLY A 365 11.94 18.62 19.76
N GLY A 366 12.33 18.04 20.89
CA GLY A 366 11.49 17.56 21.98
C GLY A 366 10.83 16.23 21.67
N HIS A 367 11.61 15.16 21.54
CA HIS A 367 11.15 13.78 21.32
C HIS A 367 11.14 12.94 22.62
N ALA A 368 11.73 13.42 23.71
CA ALA A 368 11.51 12.84 25.04
C ALA A 368 10.03 12.99 25.46
N TYR A 369 9.51 12.02 26.22
CA TYR A 369 8.11 12.01 26.69
C TYR A 369 7.73 13.31 27.43
N SER A 370 8.66 13.86 28.20
CA SER A 370 8.56 15.13 28.93
C SER A 370 8.11 16.33 28.06
N GLN A 371 8.35 16.29 26.74
CA GLN A 371 7.96 17.36 25.81
C GLN A 371 6.59 17.18 25.15
N LEU A 372 5.89 16.06 25.39
CA LEU A 372 4.57 15.79 24.79
C LEU A 372 3.53 16.85 25.16
N SER A 373 3.26 17.05 26.45
CA SER A 373 2.27 18.01 26.93
C SER A 373 2.63 19.46 26.58
N PRO A 374 3.87 19.94 26.80
CA PRO A 374 4.25 21.31 26.42
C PRO A 374 4.17 21.59 24.92
N ILE A 375 4.51 20.62 24.04
CA ILE A 375 4.34 20.79 22.59
C ILE A 375 2.85 20.85 22.23
N ARG A 376 2.01 20.01 22.85
CA ARG A 376 0.56 19.99 22.63
C ARG A 376 -0.08 21.33 23.03
N GLU A 377 0.33 21.90 24.15
CA GLU A 377 -0.12 23.21 24.63
C GLU A 377 0.27 24.34 23.68
N GLU A 378 1.51 24.36 23.16
CA GLU A 378 1.93 25.34 22.15
C GLU A 378 1.14 25.21 20.83
N ILE A 379 0.84 23.98 20.38
CA ILE A 379 0.00 23.74 19.20
C ILE A 379 -1.43 24.28 19.45
N GLN A 380 -1.99 24.03 20.62
CA GLN A 380 -3.32 24.52 20.99
C GLN A 380 -3.35 26.06 21.04
N ALA A 381 -2.36 26.70 21.65
CA ALA A 381 -2.23 28.16 21.68
C ALA A 381 -2.11 28.78 20.28
N ILE A 382 -1.29 28.20 19.40
CA ILE A 382 -1.20 28.63 18.00
C ILE A 382 -2.55 28.52 17.29
N ARG A 383 -3.32 27.46 17.55
CA ARG A 383 -4.64 27.26 16.93
C ARG A 383 -5.74 28.18 17.44
N GLN A 384 -5.59 28.83 18.58
CA GLN A 384 -6.51 29.91 18.97
C GLN A 384 -6.48 31.06 17.96
N THR A 385 -5.33 31.30 17.31
CA THR A 385 -5.19 32.30 16.24
C THR A 385 -5.24 31.70 14.83
N HIS A 386 -4.92 30.41 14.66
CA HIS A 386 -4.89 29.71 13.38
C HIS A 386 -5.66 28.36 13.46
N PRO A 387 -7.01 28.36 13.56
CA PRO A 387 -7.77 27.16 13.97
C PRO A 387 -7.62 25.94 13.06
N GLN A 388 -7.39 26.17 11.77
CA GLN A 388 -7.29 25.13 10.75
C GLN A 388 -5.83 24.73 10.42
N ALA A 389 -4.84 25.23 11.15
CA ALA A 389 -3.44 24.93 10.86
C ALA A 389 -3.06 23.49 11.30
N PRO A 390 -2.71 22.59 10.35
CA PRO A 390 -2.23 21.25 10.68
C PRO A 390 -0.75 21.30 11.07
N LEU A 391 -0.25 20.26 11.75
CA LEU A 391 1.19 20.10 11.91
C LEU A 391 1.85 19.80 10.55
N ALA A 392 3.04 20.36 10.33
CA ALA A 392 3.84 20.14 9.13
C ALA A 392 4.25 18.66 8.93
N ALA A 393 4.42 17.93 10.04
CA ALA A 393 4.66 16.50 10.08
C ALA A 393 4.09 15.94 11.40
N GLU A 394 3.83 14.63 11.46
CA GLU A 394 3.57 13.97 12.74
C GLU A 394 4.79 14.12 13.65
N LYS A 395 4.55 14.25 14.96
CA LYS A 395 5.59 14.48 15.96
C LYS A 395 5.58 13.32 16.96
N THR A 396 6.59 12.45 16.92
CA THR A 396 6.67 11.26 17.78
C THR A 396 7.48 11.49 19.06
N PHE A 397 7.22 10.65 20.06
CA PHE A 397 7.77 10.72 21.41
C PHE A 397 8.18 9.34 21.92
N PHE A 398 9.33 9.27 22.60
CA PHE A 398 9.79 8.05 23.27
C PHE A 398 8.86 7.68 24.43
N PRO A 399 8.84 6.40 24.86
CA PRO A 399 8.13 5.99 26.06
C PRO A 399 8.60 6.77 27.30
N ASP A 400 7.68 6.94 28.25
CA ASP A 400 7.95 7.60 29.53
C ASP A 400 9.08 6.88 30.30
N GLN A 401 10.18 7.60 30.49
CA GLN A 401 11.39 7.18 31.19
C GLN A 401 12.25 8.42 31.48
N ASN A 402 13.28 8.31 32.32
CA ASN A 402 14.14 9.46 32.64
C ASN A 402 14.92 9.93 31.40
N ASP A 403 14.96 11.23 31.14
CA ASP A 403 15.71 11.81 30.02
C ASP A 403 17.19 11.37 30.02
N SER A 404 17.83 11.20 31.18
CA SER A 404 19.23 10.74 31.28
C SER A 404 19.39 9.28 30.85
N GLU A 405 18.46 8.41 31.26
CA GLU A 405 18.43 6.98 30.90
C GLU A 405 18.11 6.79 29.41
N LEU A 406 17.19 7.61 28.89
CA LEU A 406 16.86 7.67 27.46
C LEU A 406 18.11 8.03 26.64
N ILE A 407 18.85 9.06 27.03
CA ILE A 407 20.07 9.50 26.33
C ILE A 407 21.18 8.44 26.43
N GLU A 408 21.36 7.80 27.58
CA GLU A 408 22.32 6.71 27.76
C GLU A 408 22.00 5.52 26.84
N TRP A 409 20.73 5.09 26.80
CA TRP A 409 20.27 4.03 25.90
C TRP A 409 20.37 4.43 24.43
N LEU A 410 20.00 5.65 24.05
CA LEU A 410 20.15 6.12 22.67
C LEU A 410 21.62 6.15 22.21
N SER A 411 22.59 6.21 23.12
CA SER A 411 24.02 6.10 22.79
C SER A 411 24.40 4.69 22.33
N THR A 412 23.84 3.64 22.96
CA THR A 412 24.02 2.26 22.50
C THR A 412 23.27 2.04 21.19
N VAL A 413 22.02 2.51 21.07
CA VAL A 413 21.23 2.41 19.83
C VAL A 413 21.89 3.12 18.65
N ARG A 414 22.55 4.27 18.87
CA ARG A 414 23.37 4.95 17.85
C ARG A 414 24.52 4.05 17.42
N SER A 415 25.28 3.53 18.38
CA SER A 415 26.45 2.68 18.11
C SER A 415 26.06 1.43 17.33
N ASP A 416 25.03 0.71 17.79
CA ASP A 416 24.49 -0.48 17.15
C ASP A 416 23.85 -0.19 15.78
N GLY A 417 23.25 0.99 15.61
CA GLY A 417 22.68 1.46 14.36
C GLY A 417 23.74 1.85 13.32
N PHE A 418 24.93 2.29 13.78
CA PHE A 418 26.03 2.66 12.89
C PHE A 418 26.84 1.42 12.45
N SER A 419 26.87 0.36 13.26
CA SER A 419 27.54 -0.91 12.93
C SER A 419 26.63 -1.97 12.28
N ASP A 420 25.33 -1.93 12.57
CA ASP A 420 24.33 -2.89 12.08
C ASP A 420 22.94 -2.21 11.98
N PRO A 421 22.70 -1.35 10.97
CA PRO A 421 21.41 -0.70 10.79
C PRO A 421 20.31 -1.71 10.45
N THR A 422 19.12 -1.51 11.01
CA THR A 422 17.91 -2.24 10.59
C THR A 422 17.41 -1.74 9.23
N TYR A 423 17.57 -0.45 8.94
CA TYR A 423 17.33 0.15 7.63
C TYR A 423 18.21 1.41 7.46
N LEU A 424 18.60 1.71 6.22
CA LEU A 424 19.52 2.81 5.89
C LEU A 424 19.14 3.44 4.55
N GLU A 425 19.05 4.78 4.50
CA GLU A 425 18.81 5.53 3.27
C GLU A 425 19.52 6.90 3.27
N ARG A 426 19.63 7.52 2.09
CA ARG A 426 20.01 8.93 1.99
C ARG A 426 18.81 9.84 2.25
N SER A 427 19.02 10.89 3.03
CA SER A 427 18.07 11.98 3.21
C SER A 427 18.02 12.88 1.97
N LYS A 428 16.84 13.47 1.72
CA LYS A 428 16.58 14.39 0.59
C LYS A 428 17.45 15.65 0.59
N PHE A 429 18.09 15.97 1.71
CA PHE A 429 18.91 17.17 1.91
C PHE A 429 20.42 16.89 1.93
N GLY A 430 20.87 15.81 1.27
CA GLY A 430 22.29 15.43 1.22
C GLY A 430 22.80 14.70 2.47
N GLY A 431 21.91 14.36 3.39
CA GLY A 431 22.21 13.62 4.63
C GLY A 431 21.92 12.11 4.55
N TRP A 432 21.80 11.49 5.72
CA TRP A 432 21.48 10.07 5.90
C TRP A 432 20.37 9.86 6.93
N ASN A 433 19.53 8.85 6.76
CA ASN A 433 18.61 8.37 7.78
C ASN A 433 18.97 6.92 8.12
N VAL A 434 19.31 6.68 9.38
CA VAL A 434 19.65 5.36 9.92
C VAL A 434 18.50 4.92 10.83
N GLN A 435 18.00 3.71 10.68
CA GLN A 435 17.02 3.14 11.61
C GLN A 435 17.59 1.91 12.32
N LYS A 436 17.34 1.81 13.63
CA LYS A 436 17.70 0.64 14.44
C LYS A 436 16.51 0.18 15.28
N SER A 437 16.19 -1.10 15.17
CA SER A 437 15.34 -1.83 16.11
C SER A 437 16.11 -2.07 17.41
N ALA A 438 15.60 -1.56 18.52
CA ALA A 438 16.18 -1.73 19.85
C ALA A 438 15.10 -2.01 20.89
N VAL A 439 15.53 -2.45 22.08
CA VAL A 439 14.68 -2.60 23.27
C VAL A 439 15.20 -1.67 24.34
N ASP A 440 14.34 -0.86 24.95
CA ASP A 440 14.72 0.02 26.06
C ASP A 440 14.86 -0.71 27.39
N ARG A 441 15.34 -0.01 28.43
CA ARG A 441 15.53 -0.57 29.78
C ARG A 441 14.26 -1.15 30.39
N ASN A 442 13.10 -0.67 29.95
CA ASN A 442 11.78 -1.09 30.44
C ASN A 442 11.18 -2.24 29.60
N GLY A 443 11.95 -2.80 28.66
CA GLY A 443 11.52 -3.89 27.78
C GLY A 443 10.65 -3.45 26.60
N ASN A 444 10.50 -2.14 26.35
CA ASN A 444 9.71 -1.64 25.22
C ASN A 444 10.52 -1.78 23.93
N ARG A 445 9.98 -2.43 22.89
CA ARG A 445 10.61 -2.52 21.57
C ARG A 445 10.35 -1.23 20.80
N ILE A 446 11.40 -0.61 20.25
CA ILE A 446 11.33 0.70 19.60
C ILE A 446 12.16 0.68 18.33
N LEU A 447 11.59 1.18 17.23
CA LEU A 447 12.30 1.46 15.98
C LEU A 447 12.72 2.92 16.03
N VAL A 448 14.01 3.16 16.32
CA VAL A 448 14.60 4.50 16.41
C VAL A 448 15.10 4.93 15.04
N GLU A 449 14.87 6.19 14.68
CA GLU A 449 15.44 6.84 13.50
C GLU A 449 16.43 7.93 13.93
N ILE A 450 17.59 7.94 13.27
CA ILE A 450 18.71 8.86 13.49
C ILE A 450 18.93 9.58 12.16
N GLY A 451 18.62 10.88 12.12
CA GLY A 451 18.84 11.73 10.96
C GLY A 451 20.18 12.44 11.04
N ILE A 452 21.01 12.33 10.01
CA ILE A 452 22.39 12.82 9.95
C ILE A 452 22.50 13.79 8.76
N GLY A 453 23.27 14.86 8.92
CA GLY A 453 23.49 15.87 7.88
C GLY A 453 24.89 16.47 7.96
N PRO A 454 25.29 17.28 6.97
CA PRO A 454 26.57 17.96 7.01
C PRO A 454 26.68 18.87 8.24
N ALA A 455 27.90 19.00 8.76
CA ALA A 455 28.21 19.99 9.78
C ALA A 455 28.25 21.42 9.21
N GLY A 456 28.43 22.41 10.08
CA GLY A 456 28.69 23.79 9.65
C GLY A 456 30.17 24.00 9.32
N ASP A 457 30.49 25.07 8.58
CA ASP A 457 31.85 25.33 8.07
C ASP A 457 32.91 25.48 9.17
N ASP A 458 32.50 25.83 10.41
CA ASP A 458 33.37 26.00 11.59
C ASP A 458 33.44 24.76 12.52
N ALA A 459 32.98 23.58 12.09
CA ALA A 459 32.86 22.39 12.96
C ALA A 459 34.05 21.41 12.83
N ASP A 460 34.41 20.76 13.95
CA ASP A 460 35.49 19.76 14.02
C ASP A 460 35.20 18.42 13.29
N PHE A 461 33.97 18.23 12.79
CA PHE A 461 33.49 17.01 12.14
C PHE A 461 32.82 17.35 10.80
N GLU A 462 32.87 16.44 9.82
CA GLU A 462 32.20 16.64 8.52
C GLU A 462 30.67 16.48 8.62
N TRP A 463 30.21 15.66 9.55
CA TRP A 463 28.81 15.25 9.69
C TRP A 463 28.34 15.32 11.16
N GLN A 464 27.04 15.61 11.35
CA GLN A 464 26.43 15.72 12.67
C GLN A 464 25.05 15.04 12.73
N LEU A 465 24.65 14.57 13.92
CA LEU A 465 23.29 14.08 14.16
C LEU A 465 22.33 15.27 14.26
N THR A 466 21.40 15.36 13.31
CA THR A 466 20.40 16.45 13.22
C THR A 466 19.15 16.20 14.07
N THR A 467 18.78 14.94 14.27
CA THR A 467 17.60 14.51 15.04
C THR A 467 17.68 13.02 15.39
N VAL A 468 17.06 12.63 16.51
CA VAL A 468 16.88 11.22 16.92
C VAL A 468 15.48 11.08 17.50
N PHE A 469 14.68 10.15 16.97
CA PHE A 469 13.28 10.00 17.36
C PHE A 469 12.74 8.58 17.12
N PRO A 470 11.67 8.14 17.82
CA PRO A 470 11.06 6.85 17.57
C PRO A 470 10.09 6.93 16.39
N ARG A 471 10.09 5.93 15.51
CA ARG A 471 9.12 5.78 14.41
C ARG A 471 7.89 4.99 14.87
N TYR A 472 8.13 3.87 15.53
CA TYR A 472 7.14 2.94 16.08
C TYR A 472 7.72 2.26 17.31
N GLY A 473 6.88 1.82 18.24
CA GLY A 473 7.32 1.01 19.36
C GLY A 473 6.25 0.81 20.43
N ASP A 474 6.53 -0.08 21.38
CA ASP A 474 5.71 -0.26 22.55
C ASP A 474 5.73 1.05 23.37
N LYS A 475 4.55 1.59 23.72
CA LYS A 475 4.37 2.90 24.40
C LYS A 475 4.94 4.13 23.68
N VAL A 476 5.27 4.04 22.39
CA VAL A 476 5.62 5.21 21.57
C VAL A 476 4.35 6.00 21.25
N LEU A 477 4.35 7.29 21.61
CA LEU A 477 3.26 8.21 21.30
C LEU A 477 3.62 9.15 20.15
N ALA A 478 2.61 9.76 19.56
CA ALA A 478 2.78 10.84 18.59
C ALA A 478 1.64 11.86 18.70
N LEU A 479 1.94 13.10 18.30
CA LEU A 479 0.94 14.06 17.87
C LEU A 479 0.78 13.90 16.36
N ASP A 480 -0.45 13.61 15.91
CA ASP A 480 -0.76 13.46 14.49
C ASP A 480 -0.80 14.84 13.77
N LYS A 481 -1.20 14.88 12.49
CA LYS A 481 -1.37 16.17 11.79
C LYS A 481 -2.47 17.04 12.38
N SER A 482 -3.49 16.43 12.98
CA SER A 482 -4.53 17.12 13.75
C SER A 482 -4.08 17.49 15.17
N GLY A 483 -2.86 17.18 15.60
CA GLY A 483 -2.35 17.54 16.93
C GLY A 483 -2.99 16.74 18.08
N GLU A 484 -3.69 15.66 17.77
CA GLU A 484 -4.22 14.70 18.74
C GLU A 484 -3.14 13.67 19.10
N VAL A 485 -3.18 13.19 20.35
CA VAL A 485 -2.26 12.16 20.83
C VAL A 485 -2.72 10.80 20.33
N ILE A 486 -1.87 10.13 19.56
CA ILE A 486 -2.07 8.79 19.02
C ILE A 486 -0.92 7.86 19.41
N GLU A 487 -1.19 6.57 19.52
CA GLU A 487 -0.14 5.56 19.68
C GLU A 487 0.51 5.21 18.34
N LYS A 488 1.81 4.89 18.37
CA LYS A 488 2.56 4.34 17.23
C LYS A 488 3.10 2.95 17.62
N PRO A 489 2.24 1.94 17.82
CA PRO A 489 2.66 0.61 18.30
C PRO A 489 3.67 -0.04 17.36
N TRP A 490 4.50 -0.93 17.91
CA TRP A 490 5.52 -1.69 17.19
C TRP A 490 4.96 -2.40 15.94
N ARG A 491 5.64 -2.27 14.79
CA ARG A 491 5.22 -2.83 13.50
C ARG A 491 6.17 -3.89 12.90
N GLY A 492 7.21 -4.27 13.64
CA GLY A 492 8.35 -5.03 13.12
C GLY A 492 9.45 -4.13 12.58
N GLY A 493 10.71 -4.54 12.77
CA GLY A 493 11.88 -3.95 12.13
C GLY A 493 12.29 -4.82 10.95
N GLY A 494 12.12 -4.31 9.74
CA GLY A 494 12.41 -5.04 8.49
C GLY A 494 11.43 -4.67 7.38
N SER A 495 11.93 -3.91 6.42
CA SER A 495 11.44 -3.81 5.04
C SER A 495 11.81 -5.07 4.24
#